data_AF-A0A832BS97-F1
#
_entry.id   AF-A0A832BS97-F1
#
_cell.length_a   1.000
_cell.length_b   1.000
_cell.length_c   1.000
_cell.angle_alpha   90.00
_cell.angle_beta   90.00
_cell.angle_gamma   90.00
#
_symmetry.space_group_name_H-M   'P 1'
#
loop_
_entity.id
_entity.type
_entity.pdbx_description
1 polymer ?
#
loop_
_entity_poly.entity_id
_entity_poly.type
_entity_poly.pdbx_seq_one_letter_code
_entity_poly.pdbx_strand_id
1 'polypeptide(L)'
;MKSLLFVLILGGFLYPAGWWQEQKQHFHSGAKPSFQDSSYYKNHIQPILEKRCSPCHFTGGKMYEKLPFDNPVTITLHETGVLKRIKDEKEKSLVSDFITRAKPQ
;
A
#
# COMPACT_ATOMS: atom_id res chain seq x y z
N MET A 1 41.80 -4.99 -63.47
CA MET A 1 40.35 -5.08 -63.72
C MET A 1 39.71 -5.51 -62.39
N LYS A 2 39.37 -4.53 -61.55
CA LYS A 2 37.99 -4.10 -61.23
C LYS A 2 37.20 -5.17 -60.44
N SER A 3 37.19 -4.94 -59.13
CA SER A 3 36.16 -5.22 -58.12
C SER A 3 35.44 -6.57 -58.15
N LEU A 4 35.57 -7.32 -57.06
CA LEU A 4 34.47 -8.11 -56.54
C LEU A 4 34.40 -7.97 -55.02
N LEU A 5 33.20 -7.56 -54.60
CA LEU A 5 32.72 -7.27 -53.26
C LEU A 5 33.17 -8.29 -52.20
N PHE A 6 33.73 -7.81 -51.09
CA PHE A 6 33.61 -8.51 -49.81
C PHE A 6 32.59 -7.77 -48.95
N VAL A 7 31.46 -8.45 -48.78
CA VAL A 7 30.26 -8.04 -48.07
C VAL A 7 30.60 -7.80 -46.59
N LEU A 8 30.38 -6.57 -46.13
CA LEU A 8 30.27 -6.23 -44.71
C LEU A 8 29.00 -6.89 -44.16
N ILE A 9 29.13 -8.02 -43.45
CA ILE A 9 28.05 -8.54 -42.60
C ILE A 9 28.10 -7.75 -41.28
N LEU A 10 27.51 -6.56 -41.35
CA LEU A 10 26.85 -5.91 -40.23
C LEU A 10 25.60 -6.74 -39.90
N GLY A 11 25.61 -7.48 -38.79
CA GLY A 11 24.37 -8.10 -38.31
C GLY A 11 24.59 -9.22 -37.32
N GLY A 12 24.18 -8.96 -36.07
CA GLY A 12 23.69 -10.04 -35.21
C GLY A 12 24.38 -10.16 -33.87
N PHE A 13 24.08 -9.25 -32.94
CA PHE A 13 23.54 -9.71 -31.65
C PHE A 13 22.70 -8.59 -31.03
N LEU A 14 21.43 -8.59 -31.41
CA LEU A 14 20.36 -7.88 -30.73
C LEU A 14 20.17 -8.54 -29.36
N TYR A 15 20.80 -8.00 -28.32
CA TYR A 15 20.22 -8.13 -26.97
C TYR A 15 19.12 -7.06 -26.88
N PRO A 16 17.83 -7.43 -26.89
CA PRO A 16 16.81 -6.47 -26.49
C PRO A 16 17.12 -6.06 -25.05
N ALA A 17 17.19 -4.74 -24.83
CA ALA A 17 17.27 -4.09 -23.54
C ALA A 17 15.99 -4.34 -22.73
N GLY A 18 15.70 -5.60 -22.43
CA GLY A 18 14.75 -6.02 -21.42
C GLY A 18 15.54 -6.67 -20.29
N TRP A 19 15.07 -6.49 -19.06
CA TRP A 19 15.59 -7.10 -17.83
C TRP A 19 16.68 -6.30 -17.11
N TRP A 20 16.39 -5.02 -16.87
CA TRP A 20 16.63 -4.47 -15.54
C TRP A 20 15.29 -4.09 -14.94
N GLN A 21 14.93 -4.80 -13.86
CA GLN A 21 13.67 -4.62 -13.15
C GLN A 21 13.73 -3.31 -12.37
N GLU A 22 13.35 -2.23 -13.03
CA GLU A 22 13.04 -0.93 -12.42
C GLU A 22 11.76 -1.09 -11.58
N GLN A 23 11.87 -1.72 -10.41
CA GLN A 23 10.86 -1.63 -9.36
C GLN A 23 11.02 -0.30 -8.61
N LYS A 24 10.98 0.82 -9.33
CA LYS A 24 10.58 2.10 -8.73
C LYS A 24 9.07 2.14 -8.75
N GLN A 25 8.47 1.32 -7.89
CA GLN A 25 7.08 1.57 -7.52
C GLN A 25 7.03 3.01 -7.05
N HIS A 26 6.31 3.81 -7.82
CA HIS A 26 6.23 5.24 -7.70
C HIS A 26 5.91 5.61 -6.25
N PHE A 27 6.93 6.04 -5.52
CA PHE A 27 6.78 6.67 -4.23
C PHE A 27 6.14 8.03 -4.47
N HIS A 28 4.81 8.05 -4.56
CA HIS A 28 4.05 9.28 -4.64
C HIS A 28 3.99 9.90 -3.25
N SER A 29 4.86 10.89 -3.06
CA SER A 29 4.75 11.94 -2.05
C SER A 29 3.30 12.40 -1.90
N GLY A 30 2.75 12.31 -0.68
CA GLY A 30 1.50 12.97 -0.27
C GLY A 30 0.21 12.62 -1.01
N ALA A 31 0.13 11.50 -1.74
CA ALA A 31 -1.09 11.13 -2.46
C ALA A 31 -2.21 10.67 -1.52
N LYS A 32 -3.44 11.13 -1.77
CA LYS A 32 -4.65 10.64 -1.09
C LYS A 32 -4.74 9.11 -1.23
N PRO A 33 -5.27 8.38 -0.22
CA PRO A 33 -5.42 6.92 -0.30
C PRO A 33 -6.10 6.51 -1.61
N SER A 34 -5.52 5.56 -2.32
CA SER A 34 -6.06 5.08 -3.58
C SER A 34 -7.37 4.31 -3.36
N PHE A 35 -8.16 4.10 -4.41
CA PHE A 35 -9.37 3.25 -4.32
C PHE A 35 -9.03 1.83 -3.83
N GLN A 36 -7.86 1.31 -4.21
CA GLN A 36 -7.37 0.03 -3.74
C GLN A 36 -7.17 0.03 -2.23
N ASP A 37 -6.60 1.11 -1.66
CA ASP A 37 -6.43 1.26 -0.21
C ASP A 37 -7.77 1.32 0.51
N SER A 38 -8.79 1.96 -0.08
CA SER A 38 -10.15 1.99 0.47
C SER A 38 -10.79 0.62 0.51
N SER A 39 -10.71 -0.15 -0.58
CA SER A 39 -11.28 -1.51 -0.63
C SER A 39 -10.56 -2.46 0.31
N TYR A 40 -9.22 -2.40 0.35
CA TYR A 40 -8.40 -3.20 1.26
C TYR A 40 -8.74 -2.89 2.71
N TYR A 41 -8.88 -1.61 3.06
CA TYR A 41 -9.27 -1.19 4.40
C TYR A 41 -10.60 -1.83 4.81
N LYS A 42 -11.64 -1.68 3.99
CA LYS A 42 -12.98 -2.22 4.29
C LYS A 42 -12.98 -3.74 4.43
N ASN A 43 -12.21 -4.44 3.60
CA ASN A 43 -12.23 -5.91 3.55
C ASN A 43 -11.32 -6.58 4.60
N HIS A 44 -10.25 -5.92 5.02
CA HIS A 44 -9.21 -6.55 5.86
C HIS A 44 -8.95 -5.83 7.19
N ILE A 45 -9.08 -4.51 7.23
CA ILE A 45 -8.71 -3.71 8.40
C ILE A 45 -9.94 -3.41 9.25
N GLN A 46 -11.01 -2.91 8.64
CA GLN A 46 -12.24 -2.56 9.34
C GLN A 46 -12.83 -3.72 10.17
N PRO A 47 -12.90 -4.98 9.69
CA PRO A 47 -13.43 -6.08 10.50
C PRO A 47 -12.62 -6.36 11.77
N ILE A 48 -11.30 -6.15 11.73
CA ILE A 48 -10.43 -6.27 12.91
C ILE A 48 -10.79 -5.16 13.90
N LEU A 49 -10.93 -3.92 13.42
CA LEU A 49 -11.27 -2.77 14.25
C LEU A 49 -12.68 -2.89 14.84
N GLU A 50 -13.66 -3.35 14.07
CA GLU A 50 -15.01 -3.63 14.54
C GLU A 50 -14.99 -4.63 15.68
N LYS A 51 -14.25 -5.73 15.53
CA LYS A 51 -14.10 -6.77 16.57
C LYS A 51 -13.42 -6.25 17.85
N ARG A 52 -12.45 -5.33 17.74
CA ARG A 52 -11.59 -4.91 18.87
C ARG A 52 -12.01 -3.59 19.52
N CYS A 53 -12.69 -2.72 18.79
CA CYS A 53 -12.93 -1.32 19.18
C CYS A 53 -14.42 -0.95 19.20
N SER A 54 -15.31 -1.84 18.73
CA SER A 54 -16.74 -1.75 19.05
C SER A 54 -16.99 -2.05 20.54
N PRO A 55 -18.04 -1.47 21.14
CA PRO A 55 -19.05 -0.61 20.51
C PRO A 55 -18.67 0.88 20.53
N CYS A 56 -17.46 1.25 20.95
CA CYS A 56 -17.16 2.65 21.27
C CYS A 56 -16.83 3.52 20.06
N HIS A 57 -16.11 2.98 19.07
CA HIS A 57 -15.51 3.74 17.97
C HIS A 57 -16.20 3.58 16.61
N PHE A 58 -17.38 2.97 16.59
CA PHE A 58 -18.21 2.78 15.40
C PHE A 58 -19.55 3.50 15.57
N THR A 59 -20.34 3.61 14.50
CA THR A 59 -21.61 4.34 14.48
C THR A 59 -22.48 3.98 15.70
N GLY A 60 -22.97 5.01 16.41
CA GLY A 60 -23.74 4.86 17.66
C GLY A 60 -22.88 4.69 18.93
N GLY A 61 -21.56 4.58 18.79
CA GLY A 61 -20.62 4.46 19.88
C GLY A 61 -20.28 5.78 20.56
N LYS A 62 -20.07 5.75 21.87
CA LYS A 62 -19.79 6.95 22.69
C LYS A 62 -18.54 7.76 22.29
N MET A 63 -17.60 7.13 21.55
CA MET A 63 -16.36 7.79 21.09
C MET A 63 -16.40 8.11 19.59
N TYR A 64 -17.46 7.75 18.87
CA TYR A 64 -17.51 7.80 17.42
C TYR A 64 -17.27 9.21 16.86
N GLU A 65 -17.90 10.24 17.44
CA GLU A 65 -17.74 11.63 17.01
C GLU A 65 -16.30 12.15 17.13
N LYS A 66 -15.50 11.57 18.04
CA LYS A 66 -14.11 11.99 18.30
C LYS A 66 -13.10 11.13 17.55
N LEU A 67 -13.36 9.83 17.48
CA LEU A 67 -12.43 8.82 16.96
C LEU A 67 -13.24 7.75 16.19
N PRO A 68 -13.72 8.06 14.98
CA PRO A 68 -14.46 7.13 14.14
C PRO A 68 -13.50 6.13 13.47
N PHE A 69 -13.58 4.86 13.83
CA PHE A 69 -12.67 3.80 13.34
C PHE A 69 -13.16 3.10 12.08
N ASP A 70 -14.28 3.54 11.50
CA ASP A 70 -14.66 3.24 10.11
C ASP A 70 -14.01 4.22 9.11
N ASN A 71 -13.38 5.30 9.60
CA ASN A 71 -12.58 6.21 8.78
C ASN A 71 -11.09 5.82 8.81
N PRO A 72 -10.49 5.39 7.67
CA PRO A 72 -9.08 5.00 7.62
C PRO A 72 -8.12 6.13 8.04
N VAL A 73 -8.46 7.40 7.81
CA VAL A 73 -7.62 8.54 8.19
C VAL A 73 -7.49 8.66 9.71
N THR A 74 -8.54 8.34 10.46
CA THR A 74 -8.48 8.34 11.93
C THR A 74 -7.51 7.28 12.45
N ILE A 75 -7.43 6.13 11.77
CA ILE A 75 -6.53 5.04 12.15
C ILE A 75 -5.07 5.40 11.89
N THR A 76 -4.77 6.05 10.77
CA THR A 76 -3.39 6.49 10.47
C THR A 76 -2.92 7.58 11.43
N LEU A 77 -3.82 8.45 11.90
CA LEU A 77 -3.51 9.48 12.90
C LEU A 77 -3.46 8.96 14.35
N HIS A 78 -4.08 7.81 14.64
CA HIS A 78 -4.18 7.24 15.99
C HIS A 78 -3.43 5.89 16.15
N GLU A 79 -2.32 5.74 15.41
CA GLU A 79 -1.52 4.52 15.31
C GLU A 79 -1.20 3.87 16.67
N THR A 80 -0.55 4.60 17.58
CA THR A 80 -0.08 4.06 18.87
C THR A 80 -1.22 3.50 19.71
N GLY A 81 -2.38 4.16 19.71
CA GLY A 81 -3.55 3.72 20.49
C GLY A 81 -4.17 2.47 19.91
N VAL A 82 -4.30 2.41 18.57
CA VAL A 82 -4.82 1.26 17.84
C VAL A 82 -3.92 0.03 18.06
N LEU A 83 -2.62 0.15 17.78
CA LEU A 83 -1.68 -0.98 17.86
C LEU A 83 -1.50 -1.50 19.29
N LYS A 84 -1.66 -0.64 20.31
CA LYS A 84 -1.63 -1.07 21.73
C LYS A 84 -2.82 -1.96 22.10
N ARG A 85 -3.99 -1.78 21.48
CA ARG A 85 -5.23 -2.52 21.79
C ARG A 85 -5.31 -3.86 21.07
N ILE A 86 -4.66 -4.01 19.92
CA ILE A 86 -4.63 -5.26 19.15
C ILE A 86 -3.53 -6.17 19.71
N LYS A 87 -3.94 -7.32 20.27
CA LYS A 87 -3.02 -8.28 20.92
C LYS A 87 -2.64 -9.47 20.05
N ASP A 88 -3.47 -9.80 19.07
CA ASP A 88 -3.15 -10.83 18.09
C ASP A 88 -2.08 -10.28 17.14
N GLU A 89 -0.95 -10.98 17.02
CA GLU A 89 0.20 -10.47 16.25
C GLU A 89 -0.08 -10.42 14.74
N LYS A 90 -0.91 -11.31 14.22
CA LYS A 90 -1.30 -11.29 12.80
C LYS A 90 -2.20 -10.09 12.51
N GLU A 91 -3.21 -9.86 13.35
CA GLU A 91 -4.07 -8.67 13.26
C GLU A 91 -3.23 -7.38 13.40
N LYS A 92 -2.28 -7.34 14.36
CA LYS A 92 -1.41 -6.17 14.56
C LYS A 92 -0.54 -5.89 13.35
N SER A 93 0.08 -6.93 12.76
CA SER A 93 0.88 -6.79 11.55
C SER A 93 0.07 -6.20 10.39
N LEU A 94 -1.12 -6.75 10.12
CA LEU A 94 -1.99 -6.25 9.04
C LEU A 94 -2.35 -4.76 9.21
N VAL A 95 -2.69 -4.37 10.44
CA VAL A 95 -3.06 -2.97 10.74
C VAL A 95 -1.83 -2.06 10.66
N SER A 96 -0.67 -2.48 11.17
CA SER A 96 0.58 -1.71 11.09
C SER A 96 1.04 -1.52 9.64
N ASP A 97 0.96 -2.57 8.82
CA ASP A 97 1.31 -2.51 7.40
C ASP A 97 0.39 -1.54 6.64
N PHE A 98 -0.91 -1.59 6.92
CA PHE A 98 -1.86 -0.63 6.37
C PHE A 98 -1.50 0.81 6.78
N ILE A 99 -1.27 1.07 8.08
CA ILE A 99 -0.93 2.41 8.58
C ILE A 99 0.35 2.92 7.91
N THR A 100 1.37 2.07 7.79
CA THR A 100 2.66 2.43 7.17
C THR A 100 2.49 2.84 5.71
N ARG A 101 1.67 2.10 4.94
CA ARG A 101 1.40 2.42 3.52
C ARG A 101 0.50 3.64 3.35
N ALA A 102 -0.42 3.87 4.27
CA ALA A 102 -1.42 4.94 4.18
C ALA A 102 -0.97 6.27 4.81
N LYS A 103 0.18 6.31 5.50
CA LYS A 103 0.72 7.52 6.10
C LYS A 103 1.24 8.44 4.98
N PRO A 104 0.70 9.67 4.84
CA PRO A 104 1.35 10.65 3.98
C PRO A 104 2.72 10.98 4.57
N GLN A 105 3.75 10.92 3.72
CA GLN A 105 5.14 11.22 4.06
C GLN A 105 5.35 12.71 4.34
#